data_AF-A0A970LXA1-F1
#
_entry.id   AF-A0A970LXA1-F1
#
_cell.length_a   1.000
_cell.length_b   1.000
_cell.length_c   1.000
_cell.angle_alpha   90.00
_cell.angle_beta   90.00
_cell.angle_gamma   90.00
#
_symmetry.space_group_name_H-M   'P 1'
#
loop_
_entity.id
_entity.type
_entity.pdbx_description
1 polymer ?
#
loop_
_entity_poly.entity_id
_entity_poly.type
_entity_poly.pdbx_seq_one_letter_code
_entity_poly.pdbx_strand_id
1 'polypeptide(L)'
;MTDFLQFWTQHSPIFSILIPTFTAFILVLLGNPGFGSLARDWRQPWRRGISYLSATLGLITAISYLIQVSSGQIIIYNLSEWAAPFGIILVLDQLSALMLVLTYALALPLLWFSSKKWDERGRYFHTMVHFLLMGLCGAFLTGDLFNLFVFFEVLLLASYVLLLHGQGKARFQLGIHYVTINLLASALFLIGLGMIYGSVGSLNMADVARLIPLLDADAHKIAVAGGLLLFVVFG
;
A
#
# COMPACT_ATOMS: atom_id res chain seq x y z
N MET A 1 9.91 -29.34 -13.89
CA MET A 1 10.19 -28.69 -12.58
C MET A 1 10.55 -27.22 -12.72
N THR A 2 11.23 -26.82 -13.80
CA THR A 2 11.55 -25.41 -14.11
C THR A 2 10.31 -24.53 -14.32
N ASP A 3 9.30 -25.03 -15.04
CA ASP A 3 8.08 -24.25 -15.35
C ASP A 3 7.24 -23.91 -14.12
N PHE A 4 7.22 -24.81 -13.13
CA PHE A 4 6.51 -24.59 -11.88
C PHE A 4 7.16 -23.48 -11.05
N LEU A 5 8.49 -23.53 -10.88
CA LEU A 5 9.21 -22.48 -10.16
C LEU A 5 9.11 -21.14 -10.88
N GLN A 6 9.20 -21.13 -12.21
CA GLN A 6 9.06 -19.92 -13.02
C GLN A 6 7.65 -19.31 -12.86
N PHE A 7 6.60 -20.13 -12.91
CA PHE A 7 5.24 -19.69 -12.66
C PHE A 7 5.09 -18.99 -11.30
N TRP A 8 5.59 -19.59 -10.21
CA TRP A 8 5.51 -18.98 -8.88
C TRP A 8 6.33 -17.71 -8.76
N THR A 9 7.53 -17.65 -9.38
CA THR A 9 8.33 -16.43 -9.37
C THR A 9 7.65 -15.26 -10.06
N GLN A 10 6.96 -15.53 -11.19
CA GLN A 10 6.24 -14.50 -11.94
C GLN A 10 5.02 -13.96 -11.19
N HIS A 11 4.28 -14.84 -10.51
CA HIS A 11 3.09 -14.45 -9.74
C HIS A 11 3.41 -13.93 -8.34
N SER A 12 4.67 -14.06 -7.92
CA SER A 12 5.06 -13.75 -6.55
C SER A 12 4.74 -12.32 -6.10
N PRO A 13 4.86 -11.24 -6.90
CA PRO A 13 4.66 -9.88 -6.40
C PRO A 13 3.30 -9.63 -5.75
N ILE A 14 2.26 -10.35 -6.20
CA ILE A 14 0.90 -10.21 -5.64
C ILE A 14 0.82 -10.61 -4.16
N PHE A 15 1.72 -11.48 -3.67
CA PHE A 15 1.69 -11.97 -2.29
C PHE A 15 1.96 -10.85 -1.28
N SER A 16 2.75 -9.83 -1.62
CA SER A 16 2.95 -8.68 -0.74
C SER A 16 1.68 -7.88 -0.48
N ILE A 17 0.69 -7.97 -1.37
CA ILE A 17 -0.63 -7.34 -1.20
C ILE A 17 -1.60 -8.34 -0.55
N LEU A 18 -1.62 -9.59 -1.01
CA LEU A 18 -2.57 -10.59 -0.53
C LEU A 18 -2.35 -11.00 0.93
N ILE A 19 -1.10 -11.21 1.36
CA ILE A 19 -0.78 -11.63 2.73
C ILE A 19 -1.39 -10.67 3.76
N PRO A 20 -1.10 -9.35 3.74
CA PRO A 20 -1.71 -8.42 4.68
C PRO A 20 -3.23 -8.29 4.49
N THR A 21 -3.74 -8.35 3.24
CA THR A 21 -5.18 -8.26 2.95
C THR A 21 -5.97 -9.41 3.59
N PHE A 22 -5.58 -10.66 3.34
CA PHE A 22 -6.23 -11.82 3.93
C PHE A 22 -6.11 -11.82 5.44
N THR A 23 -4.97 -11.40 5.97
CA THR A 23 -4.78 -11.30 7.41
C THR A 23 -5.71 -10.26 8.03
N ALA A 24 -5.89 -9.09 7.40
CA ALA A 24 -6.85 -8.09 7.82
C ALA A 24 -8.28 -8.66 7.86
N PHE A 25 -8.71 -9.39 6.82
CA PHE A 25 -10.01 -10.04 6.78
C PHE A 25 -10.19 -11.12 7.87
N ILE A 26 -9.20 -11.98 8.06
CA ILE A 26 -9.20 -13.00 9.12
C ILE A 26 -9.35 -12.33 10.51
N LEU A 27 -8.64 -11.22 10.74
CA LEU A 27 -8.73 -10.47 12.00
C LEU A 27 -10.09 -9.81 12.21
N VAL A 28 -10.78 -9.38 11.14
CA VAL A 28 -12.17 -8.91 11.22
C VAL A 28 -13.11 -10.06 11.58
N LEU A 29 -12.95 -11.23 10.94
CA LEU A 29 -13.79 -12.41 11.14
C LEU A 29 -13.62 -13.06 12.52
N LEU A 30 -12.42 -12.97 13.11
CA LEU A 30 -12.17 -13.37 14.51
C LEU A 30 -13.06 -12.64 15.52
N GLY A 31 -13.76 -11.59 15.11
CA GLY A 31 -14.79 -10.93 15.89
C GLY A 31 -14.21 -10.14 17.05
N ASN A 32 -15.08 -9.41 17.76
CA ASN A 32 -14.65 -8.45 18.77
C ASN A 32 -15.56 -8.45 20.02
N PRO A 33 -14.99 -8.54 21.24
CA PRO A 33 -15.75 -8.55 22.49
C PRO A 33 -16.21 -7.16 22.98
N GLY A 34 -15.89 -6.08 22.28
CA GLY A 34 -16.33 -4.71 22.64
C GLY A 34 -15.21 -3.82 23.18
N PHE A 35 -15.55 -2.58 23.57
CA PHE A 35 -14.57 -1.61 24.08
C PHE A 35 -14.23 -1.91 25.55
N GLY A 36 -12.93 -1.95 25.89
CA GLY A 36 -12.46 -2.18 27.26
C GLY A 36 -12.35 -3.65 27.69
N SER A 37 -12.83 -4.60 26.88
CA SER A 37 -12.72 -6.05 27.15
C SER A 37 -11.56 -6.74 26.43
N LEU A 38 -10.86 -6.04 25.52
CA LEU A 38 -9.78 -6.60 24.69
C LEU A 38 -8.61 -7.18 25.49
N ALA A 39 -8.20 -6.53 26.59
CA ALA A 39 -7.10 -7.00 27.43
C ALA A 39 -7.40 -8.35 28.12
N ARG A 40 -8.69 -8.69 28.28
CA ARG A 40 -9.16 -9.94 28.91
C ARG A 40 -9.74 -10.93 27.90
N ASP A 41 -9.70 -10.60 26.61
CA ASP A 41 -10.20 -11.47 25.56
C ASP A 41 -9.24 -12.62 25.30
N TRP A 42 -9.76 -13.84 25.33
CA TRP A 42 -9.00 -15.05 25.00
C TRP A 42 -8.53 -15.06 23.54
N ARG A 43 -9.18 -14.28 22.65
CA ARG A 43 -8.79 -14.16 21.24
C ARG A 43 -7.64 -13.17 21.00
N GLN A 44 -7.31 -12.29 21.96
CA GLN A 44 -6.24 -11.31 21.79
C GLN A 44 -4.86 -11.92 21.46
N PRO A 45 -4.38 -12.99 22.14
CA PRO A 45 -3.13 -13.64 21.75
C PRO A 45 -3.17 -14.21 20.32
N TRP A 46 -4.33 -14.69 19.85
CA TRP A 46 -4.51 -15.15 18.47
C TRP A 46 -4.40 -14.00 17.47
N ARG A 47 -5.01 -12.84 17.76
CA ARG A 47 -4.89 -11.64 16.92
C ARG A 47 -3.45 -11.18 16.80
N ARG A 48 -2.72 -11.13 17.92
CA ARG A 48 -1.30 -10.82 17.95
C ARG A 48 -0.52 -11.85 17.13
N GLY A 49 -0.67 -13.14 17.42
CA GLY A 49 0.05 -14.22 16.74
C GLY A 49 -0.15 -14.22 15.22
N ILE A 50 -1.40 -14.10 14.77
CA ILE A 50 -1.74 -14.01 13.34
C ILE A 50 -1.09 -12.77 12.70
N SER A 51 -1.14 -11.63 13.39
CA SER A 51 -0.59 -10.38 12.87
C SER A 51 0.93 -10.42 12.72
N TYR A 52 1.62 -10.98 13.72
CA TYR A 52 3.06 -11.20 13.64
C TYR A 52 3.45 -12.20 12.58
N LEU A 53 2.74 -13.34 12.51
CA LEU A 53 3.02 -14.36 11.51
C LEU A 53 2.91 -13.76 10.11
N SER A 54 1.84 -13.01 9.84
CA SER A 54 1.68 -12.30 8.57
C SER A 54 2.81 -11.31 8.29
N ALA A 55 3.24 -10.51 9.26
CA ALA A 55 4.32 -9.55 9.07
C ALA A 55 5.68 -10.24 8.86
N THR A 56 5.93 -11.37 9.54
CA THR A 56 7.16 -12.17 9.32
C THR A 56 7.17 -12.82 7.95
N LEU A 57 6.04 -13.36 7.50
CA LEU A 57 5.90 -13.89 6.14
C LEU A 57 6.12 -12.78 5.11
N GLY A 58 5.55 -11.60 5.34
CA GLY A 58 5.79 -10.41 4.54
C GLY A 58 7.28 -10.05 4.44
N LEU A 59 7.98 -10.02 5.57
CA LEU A 59 9.43 -9.75 5.58
C LEU A 59 10.22 -10.80 4.79
N ILE A 60 9.91 -12.09 4.98
CA ILE A 60 10.57 -13.18 4.26
C ILE A 60 10.35 -13.03 2.75
N THR A 61 9.11 -12.73 2.32
CA THR A 61 8.81 -12.49 0.90
C THR A 61 9.58 -11.28 0.36
N ALA A 62 9.63 -10.18 1.10
CA ALA A 62 10.35 -8.96 0.69
C ALA A 62 11.87 -9.21 0.55
N ILE A 63 12.48 -9.93 1.49
CA ILE A 63 13.89 -10.31 1.41
C ILE A 63 14.13 -11.22 0.19
N SER A 64 13.24 -12.18 -0.06
CA SER A 64 13.35 -13.06 -1.22
C SER A 64 13.30 -12.29 -2.54
N TYR A 65 12.44 -11.27 -2.64
CA TYR A 65 12.38 -10.38 -3.80
C TYR A 65 13.65 -9.58 -3.98
N LEU A 66 14.18 -8.99 -2.89
CA LEU A 66 15.40 -8.20 -2.95
C LEU A 66 16.59 -9.03 -3.46
N ILE A 67 16.69 -10.30 -3.04
CA ILE A 67 17.69 -11.24 -3.56
C ILE A 67 17.46 -11.50 -5.05
N GLN A 68 16.20 -11.72 -5.46
CA GLN A 68 15.86 -12.04 -6.85
C GLN A 68 16.20 -10.90 -7.82
N VAL A 69 15.86 -9.66 -7.48
CA VAL A 69 16.09 -8.47 -8.33
C VAL A 69 17.48 -7.86 -8.15
N SER A 70 18.31 -8.39 -7.25
CA SER A 70 19.68 -7.89 -6.98
C SER A 70 20.60 -7.93 -8.21
N SER A 71 20.28 -8.77 -9.19
CA SER A 71 20.99 -8.88 -10.47
C SER A 71 20.62 -7.79 -11.49
N GLY A 72 19.72 -6.87 -11.12
CA GLY A 72 19.21 -5.82 -12.01
C GLY A 72 18.00 -6.25 -12.86
N GLN A 73 17.44 -7.43 -12.61
CA GLN A 73 16.22 -7.89 -13.27
C GLN A 73 14.99 -7.14 -12.75
N ILE A 74 14.08 -6.79 -13.67
CA ILE A 74 12.77 -6.20 -13.35
C ILE A 74 11.70 -7.24 -13.64
N ILE A 75 10.89 -7.57 -12.63
CA ILE A 75 9.80 -8.52 -12.76
C ILE A 75 8.50 -7.74 -12.96
N ILE A 76 7.84 -8.00 -14.08
CA ILE A 76 6.58 -7.37 -14.46
C ILE A 76 5.47 -8.42 -14.32
N TYR A 77 4.52 -8.16 -13.43
CA TYR A 77 3.36 -9.01 -13.20
C TYR A 77 2.08 -8.29 -13.62
N ASN A 78 1.41 -8.83 -14.63
CA ASN A 78 0.09 -8.33 -15.05
C ASN A 78 -0.97 -8.97 -14.15
N LEU A 79 -1.64 -8.16 -13.35
CA LEU A 79 -2.73 -8.58 -12.45
C LEU A 79 -3.96 -9.07 -13.22
N SER A 80 -4.10 -8.63 -14.47
CA SER A 80 -5.14 -9.06 -15.39
C SER A 80 -4.51 -9.62 -16.67
N GLU A 81 -5.18 -10.53 -17.36
CA GLU A 81 -4.73 -11.02 -18.68
C GLU A 81 -4.83 -9.96 -19.80
N TRP A 82 -5.25 -8.74 -19.48
CA TRP A 82 -5.18 -7.60 -20.40
C TRP A 82 -3.73 -7.10 -20.51
N ALA A 83 -3.26 -6.92 -21.75
CA ALA A 83 -1.98 -6.27 -22.01
C ALA A 83 -2.02 -4.79 -21.58
N ALA A 84 -0.85 -4.24 -21.24
CA ALA A 84 -0.66 -2.80 -21.14
C ALA A 84 -1.19 -2.12 -22.43
N PRO A 85 -1.92 -0.99 -22.35
CA PRO A 85 -2.07 -0.07 -21.21
C PRO A 85 -3.31 -0.30 -20.30
N PHE A 86 -4.16 -1.29 -20.61
CA PHE A 86 -5.46 -1.43 -19.93
C PHE A 86 -5.44 -2.34 -18.70
N GLY A 87 -4.38 -3.14 -18.56
CA GLY A 87 -4.17 -4.02 -17.42
C GLY A 87 -3.44 -3.35 -16.25
N ILE A 88 -3.78 -3.77 -15.02
CA ILE A 88 -3.03 -3.38 -13.82
C ILE A 88 -1.70 -4.15 -13.81
N ILE A 89 -0.60 -3.45 -13.59
CA ILE A 89 0.74 -4.03 -13.59
C ILE A 89 1.39 -3.79 -12.23
N LEU A 90 1.97 -4.85 -11.68
CA LEU A 90 2.91 -4.76 -10.57
C LEU A 90 4.33 -4.86 -11.13
N VAL A 91 5.17 -3.90 -10.79
CA VAL A 91 6.58 -3.82 -11.14
C VAL A 91 7.38 -4.07 -9.88
N LEU A 92 8.17 -5.14 -9.90
CA LEU A 92 9.10 -5.47 -8.85
C LEU A 92 10.52 -5.24 -9.38
N ASP A 93 11.09 -4.10 -8.98
CA ASP A 93 12.48 -3.74 -9.20
C ASP A 93 13.26 -3.68 -7.87
N GLN A 94 14.53 -3.28 -7.94
CA GLN A 94 15.40 -3.18 -6.76
C GLN A 94 14.92 -2.14 -5.74
N LEU A 95 14.32 -1.04 -6.21
CA LEU A 95 13.81 0.01 -5.32
C LEU A 95 12.54 -0.47 -4.61
N SER A 96 11.56 -0.99 -5.34
CA SER A 96 10.34 -1.56 -4.79
C SER A 96 10.65 -2.67 -3.79
N ALA A 97 11.57 -3.59 -4.13
CA ALA A 97 11.98 -4.66 -3.21
C ALA A 97 12.63 -4.12 -1.92
N LEU A 98 13.50 -3.10 -2.03
CA LEU A 98 14.10 -2.44 -0.88
C LEU A 98 13.04 -1.77 0.01
N MET A 99 12.08 -1.07 -0.59
CA MET A 99 11.00 -0.41 0.12
C MET A 99 10.08 -1.41 0.83
N LEU A 100 9.82 -2.57 0.25
CA LEU A 100 9.09 -3.66 0.90
C LEU A 100 9.85 -4.21 2.11
N VAL A 101 11.18 -4.41 2.01
CA VAL A 101 12.00 -4.85 3.14
C VAL A 101 11.96 -3.82 4.26
N LEU A 102 12.14 -2.54 3.93
CA LEU A 102 12.08 -1.44 4.90
C LEU A 102 10.72 -1.39 5.60
N THR A 103 9.64 -1.58 4.84
CA THR A 103 8.27 -1.63 5.35
C THR A 103 8.12 -2.66 6.45
N TYR A 104 8.47 -3.92 6.17
CA TYR A 104 8.29 -5.00 7.14
C TYR A 104 9.34 -4.98 8.26
N ALA A 105 10.55 -4.47 7.99
CA ALA A 105 11.58 -4.26 9.01
C ALA A 105 11.15 -3.24 10.07
N LEU A 106 10.36 -2.22 9.69
CA LEU A 106 9.76 -1.27 10.63
C LEU A 106 8.46 -1.82 11.25
N ALA A 107 7.65 -2.55 10.48
CA ALA A 107 6.37 -3.08 10.94
C ALA A 107 6.52 -4.09 12.08
N LEU A 108 7.53 -4.98 12.02
CA LEU A 108 7.71 -6.03 13.02
C LEU A 108 8.02 -5.50 14.43
N PRO A 109 9.02 -4.63 14.64
CA PRO A 109 9.25 -3.99 15.93
C PRO A 109 8.06 -3.15 16.40
N LEU A 110 7.34 -2.50 15.47
CA LEU A 110 6.17 -1.69 15.79
C LEU A 110 5.00 -2.56 16.30
N LEU A 111 4.71 -3.68 15.63
CA LEU A 111 3.75 -4.68 16.09
C LEU A 111 4.15 -5.24 17.47
N TRP A 112 5.45 -5.41 17.71
CA TRP A 112 5.96 -5.83 19.01
C TRP A 112 5.79 -4.85 20.13
N PHE A 113 6.22 -3.63 19.90
CA PHE A 113 6.05 -2.57 20.86
C PHE A 113 4.57 -2.29 21.15
N SER A 114 3.73 -2.27 20.13
CA SER A 114 2.29 -1.96 20.26
C SER A 114 1.49 -3.04 20.97
N SER A 115 1.87 -4.33 20.82
CA SER A 115 1.22 -5.48 21.48
C SER A 115 1.30 -5.47 23.01
N LYS A 116 2.04 -4.54 23.62
CA LYS A 116 2.14 -4.46 25.08
C LYS A 116 0.94 -3.75 25.74
N LYS A 117 0.40 -2.72 25.09
CA LYS A 117 -0.69 -1.86 25.64
C LYS A 117 -1.46 -1.07 24.58
N TRP A 118 -0.92 -0.86 23.38
CA TRP A 118 -1.50 0.05 22.39
C TRP A 118 -2.61 -0.62 21.59
N ASP A 119 -2.44 -1.91 21.28
CA ASP A 119 -3.41 -2.74 20.56
C ASP A 119 -4.70 -3.02 21.35
N GLU A 120 -4.66 -2.85 22.68
CA GLU A 120 -5.81 -3.00 23.57
C GLU A 120 -6.73 -1.76 23.59
N ARG A 121 -6.25 -0.61 23.07
CA ARG A 121 -6.96 0.68 23.14
C ARG A 121 -8.07 0.83 22.11
N GLY A 122 -8.17 -0.08 21.15
CA GLY A 122 -9.18 0.00 20.13
C GLY A 122 -9.32 -1.27 19.30
N ARG A 123 -10.52 -1.37 18.74
CA ARG A 123 -11.13 -2.62 18.29
C ARG A 123 -10.43 -3.27 17.09
N TYR A 124 -9.88 -2.45 16.20
CA TYR A 124 -9.40 -2.85 14.89
C TYR A 124 -7.91 -2.54 14.68
N PHE A 125 -7.11 -2.48 15.75
CA PHE A 125 -5.69 -2.10 15.66
C PHE A 125 -4.94 -2.95 14.62
N HIS A 126 -4.86 -4.26 14.82
CA HIS A 126 -4.13 -5.17 13.93
C HIS A 126 -4.71 -5.21 12.51
N THR A 127 -6.04 -5.16 12.39
CA THR A 127 -6.72 -5.07 11.08
C THR A 127 -6.27 -3.83 10.31
N MET A 128 -6.28 -2.67 10.96
CA MET A 128 -5.89 -1.41 10.31
C MET A 128 -4.39 -1.35 10.03
N VAL A 129 -3.55 -1.92 10.90
CA VAL A 129 -2.12 -2.09 10.59
C VAL A 129 -1.93 -2.92 9.32
N HIS A 130 -2.72 -3.96 9.10
CA HIS A 130 -2.59 -4.76 7.87
C HIS A 130 -3.20 -4.10 6.64
N PHE A 131 -4.27 -3.32 6.75
CA PHE A 131 -4.69 -2.45 5.64
C PHE A 131 -3.64 -1.38 5.31
N LEU A 132 -2.97 -0.84 6.32
CA LEU A 132 -1.85 0.08 6.14
C LEU A 132 -0.70 -0.61 5.39
N LEU A 133 -0.29 -1.82 5.80
CA LEU A 133 0.76 -2.59 5.12
C LEU A 133 0.35 -2.97 3.69
N MET A 134 -0.90 -3.38 3.46
CA MET A 134 -1.42 -3.64 2.12
C MET A 134 -1.29 -2.42 1.23
N GLY A 135 -1.78 -1.25 1.68
CA GLY A 135 -1.70 -0.01 0.91
C GLY A 135 -0.26 0.37 0.60
N LEU A 136 0.64 0.27 1.58
CA LEU A 136 2.05 0.61 1.41
C LEU A 136 2.76 -0.35 0.44
N CYS A 137 2.56 -1.66 0.57
CA CYS A 137 3.11 -2.65 -0.36
C CYS A 137 2.57 -2.49 -1.78
N GLY A 138 1.27 -2.22 -1.94
CA GLY A 138 0.66 -1.98 -3.24
C GLY A 138 1.18 -0.71 -3.91
N ALA A 139 1.34 0.38 -3.14
CA ALA A 139 1.89 1.63 -3.64
C ALA A 139 3.33 1.50 -4.15
N PHE A 140 4.17 0.69 -3.49
CA PHE A 140 5.54 0.44 -3.97
C PHE A 140 5.64 -0.50 -5.16
N LEU A 141 4.65 -1.38 -5.34
CA LEU A 141 4.65 -2.37 -6.41
C LEU A 141 3.92 -1.90 -7.66
N THR A 142 3.04 -0.92 -7.59
CA THR A 142 2.21 -0.57 -8.74
C THR A 142 2.98 0.22 -9.81
N GLY A 143 2.79 -0.16 -11.08
CA GLY A 143 3.30 0.56 -12.25
C GLY A 143 2.29 1.50 -12.90
N ASP A 144 1.19 1.83 -12.22
CA ASP A 144 0.07 2.61 -12.75
C ASP A 144 -0.35 3.72 -11.78
N LEU A 145 -0.51 4.94 -12.28
CA LEU A 145 -0.75 6.12 -11.45
C LEU A 145 -2.13 6.10 -10.78
N PHE A 146 -3.14 5.47 -11.40
CA PHE A 146 -4.46 5.33 -10.78
C PHE A 146 -4.43 4.32 -9.64
N ASN A 147 -3.76 3.17 -9.84
CA ASN A 147 -3.61 2.20 -8.76
C ASN A 147 -2.74 2.74 -7.62
N LEU A 148 -1.74 3.57 -7.91
CA LEU A 148 -0.99 4.31 -6.89
C LEU A 148 -1.93 5.14 -6.01
N PHE A 149 -2.86 5.89 -6.62
CA PHE A 149 -3.88 6.64 -5.89
C PHE A 149 -4.73 5.72 -5.00
N VAL A 150 -5.25 4.61 -5.55
CA VAL A 150 -6.10 3.68 -4.80
C VAL A 150 -5.36 3.11 -3.58
N PHE A 151 -4.11 2.66 -3.74
CA PHE A 151 -3.32 2.15 -2.63
C PHE A 151 -2.99 3.23 -1.59
N PHE A 152 -2.75 4.46 -2.05
CA PHE A 152 -2.52 5.61 -1.18
C PHE A 152 -3.77 5.95 -0.35
N GLU A 153 -4.96 5.91 -0.94
CA GLU A 153 -6.22 6.08 -0.20
C GLU A 153 -6.44 4.99 0.84
N VAL A 154 -6.17 3.73 0.50
CA VAL A 154 -6.30 2.61 1.47
C VAL A 154 -5.33 2.80 2.64
N LEU A 155 -4.08 3.15 2.36
CA LEU A 155 -3.08 3.50 3.35
C LEU A 155 -3.56 4.64 4.26
N LEU A 156 -4.03 5.73 3.66
CA LEU A 156 -4.48 6.92 4.37
C LEU A 156 -5.70 6.65 5.25
N LEU A 157 -6.72 5.96 4.73
CA LEU A 157 -7.89 5.57 5.51
C LEU A 157 -7.50 4.70 6.70
N ALA A 158 -6.59 3.74 6.51
CA ALA A 158 -6.08 2.92 7.61
C ALA A 158 -5.32 3.77 8.65
N SER A 159 -4.49 4.72 8.19
CA SER A 159 -3.73 5.61 9.07
C SER A 159 -4.64 6.53 9.87
N TYR A 160 -5.73 7.04 9.29
CA TYR A 160 -6.72 7.87 10.00
C TYR A 160 -7.38 7.11 11.14
N VAL A 161 -7.78 5.86 10.88
CA VAL A 161 -8.39 5.01 11.91
C VAL A 161 -7.39 4.69 13.03
N LEU A 162 -6.12 4.49 12.69
CA LEU A 162 -5.04 4.30 13.68
C LEU A 162 -4.69 5.58 14.45
N LEU A 163 -4.76 6.75 13.84
CA LEU A 163 -4.51 8.04 14.49
C LEU A 163 -5.60 8.36 15.52
N LEU A 164 -6.86 8.08 15.16
CA LEU A 164 -8.04 8.24 16.01
C LEU A 164 -8.18 7.14 17.07
N HIS A 165 -7.26 6.17 17.06
CA HIS A 165 -7.27 5.04 17.98
C HIS A 165 -7.04 5.47 19.44
N GLY A 166 -7.85 4.93 20.34
CA GLY A 166 -7.79 5.24 21.78
C GLY A 166 -8.66 6.41 22.27
N GLN A 167 -9.65 6.83 21.47
CA GLN A 167 -10.85 7.61 21.87
C GLN A 167 -10.64 8.67 22.97
N GLY A 168 -9.86 9.72 22.66
CA GLY A 168 -9.83 10.95 23.45
C GLY A 168 -10.36 12.13 22.63
N LYS A 169 -11.17 13.02 23.23
CA LYS A 169 -11.73 14.21 22.56
C LYS A 169 -10.66 15.07 21.85
N ALA A 170 -9.48 15.22 22.47
CA ALA A 170 -8.35 15.94 21.90
C ALA A 170 -7.73 15.25 20.66
N ARG A 171 -7.66 13.91 20.64
CA ARG A 171 -7.14 13.15 19.49
C ARG A 171 -8.10 13.18 18.31
N PHE A 172 -9.40 13.25 18.58
CA PHE A 172 -10.41 13.38 17.56
C PHE A 172 -10.31 14.72 16.82
N GLN A 173 -10.15 15.83 17.55
CA GLN A 173 -9.96 17.16 16.94
C GLN A 173 -8.69 17.23 16.07
N LEU A 174 -7.57 16.70 16.55
CA LEU A 174 -6.32 16.64 15.77
C LEU A 174 -6.45 15.72 14.53
N GLY A 175 -7.18 14.61 14.67
CA GLY A 175 -7.39 13.68 13.56
C GLY A 175 -8.23 14.27 12.43
N ILE A 176 -9.22 15.13 12.73
CA ILE A 176 -10.00 15.83 11.70
C ILE A 176 -9.10 16.70 10.82
N HIS A 177 -8.18 17.47 11.41
CA HIS A 177 -7.25 18.29 10.62
C HIS A 177 -6.39 17.46 9.69
N TYR A 178 -5.88 16.33 10.17
CA TYR A 178 -5.09 15.40 9.35
C TYR A 178 -5.93 14.84 8.19
N VAL A 179 -7.15 14.38 8.46
CA VAL A 179 -8.06 13.87 7.42
C VAL A 179 -8.36 14.94 6.38
N THR A 180 -8.70 16.17 6.79
CA THR A 180 -9.04 17.25 5.86
C THR A 180 -7.86 17.63 4.95
N ILE A 181 -6.65 17.74 5.50
CA ILE A 181 -5.46 18.07 4.70
C ILE A 181 -5.19 16.98 3.66
N ASN A 182 -5.25 15.71 4.07
CA ASN A 182 -5.01 14.62 3.15
C ASN A 182 -6.13 14.47 2.12
N LEU A 183 -7.41 14.67 2.46
CA LEU A 183 -8.50 14.69 1.48
C LEU A 183 -8.31 15.79 0.42
N LEU A 184 -7.80 16.95 0.82
CA LEU A 184 -7.47 18.02 -0.12
C LEU A 184 -6.29 17.62 -1.01
N ALA A 185 -5.26 16.98 -0.45
CA ALA A 185 -4.14 16.44 -1.21
C ALA A 185 -4.59 15.35 -2.21
N SER A 186 -5.49 14.46 -1.80
CA SER A 186 -6.12 13.44 -2.65
C SER A 186 -6.95 14.04 -3.78
N ALA A 187 -7.66 15.14 -3.52
CA ALA A 187 -8.38 15.86 -4.58
C ALA A 187 -7.41 16.47 -5.60
N LEU A 188 -6.32 17.09 -5.14
CA LEU A 188 -5.26 17.59 -6.04
C LEU A 188 -4.59 16.46 -6.82
N PHE A 189 -4.39 15.30 -6.20
CA PHE A 189 -3.87 14.09 -6.85
C PHE A 189 -4.77 13.68 -8.02
N LEU A 190 -6.08 13.56 -7.79
CA LEU A 190 -7.06 13.19 -8.82
C LEU A 190 -7.11 14.21 -9.96
N ILE A 191 -6.98 15.51 -9.66
CA ILE A 191 -6.89 16.56 -10.68
C ILE A 191 -5.62 16.35 -11.52
N GLY A 192 -4.47 16.11 -10.88
CA GLY A 192 -3.20 15.83 -11.57
C GLY A 192 -3.29 14.59 -12.46
N LEU A 193 -3.88 13.50 -11.96
CA LEU A 193 -4.19 12.30 -12.75
C LEU A 193 -5.06 12.61 -13.97
N GLY A 194 -6.14 13.39 -13.77
CA GLY A 194 -7.05 13.78 -14.84
C GLY A 194 -6.34 14.59 -15.93
N MET A 195 -5.42 15.48 -15.55
CA MET A 195 -4.59 16.24 -16.49
C MET A 195 -3.63 15.33 -17.29
N ILE A 196 -2.95 14.40 -16.62
CA ILE A 196 -2.06 13.44 -17.28
C ILE A 196 -2.85 12.56 -18.24
N TYR A 197 -3.94 11.93 -17.78
CA TYR A 197 -4.76 11.07 -18.62
C TYR A 197 -5.39 11.82 -19.79
N GLY A 198 -5.92 13.02 -19.55
CA GLY A 198 -6.52 13.85 -20.60
C GLY A 198 -5.53 14.29 -21.67
N SER A 199 -4.23 14.35 -21.35
CA SER A 199 -3.16 14.76 -22.29
C SER A 199 -2.48 13.57 -22.96
N VAL A 200 -2.16 12.52 -22.19
CA VAL A 200 -1.37 11.36 -22.63
C VAL A 200 -2.24 10.22 -23.13
N GLY A 201 -3.45 10.05 -22.57
CA GLY A 201 -4.35 8.93 -22.87
C GLY A 201 -4.01 7.61 -22.15
N SER A 202 -3.01 7.61 -21.26
CA SER A 202 -2.62 6.44 -20.45
C SER A 202 -2.27 6.86 -19.02
N LEU A 203 -2.46 5.93 -18.08
CA LEU A 203 -2.05 6.06 -16.67
C LEU A 203 -0.95 5.07 -16.28
N ASN A 204 -0.57 4.18 -17.20
CA ASN A 204 0.59 3.32 -17.02
C ASN A 204 1.85 4.18 -17.01
N MET A 205 2.65 4.10 -15.95
CA MET A 205 3.80 4.98 -15.75
C MET A 205 4.86 4.84 -16.86
N ALA A 206 5.05 3.63 -17.40
CA ALA A 206 6.00 3.39 -18.49
C ALA A 206 5.52 4.01 -19.81
N ASP A 207 4.21 3.90 -20.10
CA ASP A 207 3.62 4.56 -21.27
C ASP A 207 3.62 6.08 -21.12
N VAL A 208 3.31 6.60 -19.94
CA VAL A 208 3.37 8.04 -19.66
C VAL A 208 4.78 8.57 -19.90
N ALA A 209 5.81 7.91 -19.38
CA ALA A 209 7.19 8.29 -19.61
C ALA A 209 7.59 8.28 -21.10
N ARG A 210 7.07 7.32 -21.87
CA ARG A 210 7.34 7.17 -23.31
C ARG A 210 6.60 8.19 -24.16
N LEU A 211 5.36 8.54 -23.81
CA LEU A 211 4.47 9.37 -24.61
C LEU A 211 4.60 10.86 -24.33
N ILE A 212 4.95 11.27 -23.10
CA ILE A 212 5.12 12.70 -22.74
C ILE A 212 6.01 13.48 -23.73
N PRO A 213 7.18 12.97 -24.17
CA PRO A 213 8.04 13.70 -25.11
C PRO A 213 7.47 13.85 -26.53
N LEU A 214 6.42 13.09 -26.86
CA LEU A 214 5.80 13.05 -28.19
C LEU A 214 4.55 13.95 -28.27
N LEU A 215 4.14 14.57 -27.17
CA LEU A 215 2.96 15.42 -27.12
C LEU A 215 3.19 16.77 -27.81
N ASP A 216 2.12 17.29 -28.42
CA ASP A 216 2.09 18.69 -28.89
C ASP A 216 2.32 19.66 -27.72
N ALA A 217 2.80 20.86 -28.03
CA ALA A 217 3.28 21.83 -27.04
C ALA A 217 2.26 22.15 -25.93
N ASP A 218 0.96 22.22 -26.24
CA ASP A 218 -0.07 22.53 -25.25
C ASP A 218 -0.42 21.33 -24.38
N ALA A 219 -0.59 20.13 -24.97
CA ALA A 219 -0.80 18.89 -24.22
C ALA A 219 0.39 18.55 -23.32
N HIS A 220 1.61 18.82 -23.79
CA HIS A 220 2.83 18.63 -23.02
C HIS A 220 2.85 19.50 -21.75
N LYS A 221 2.48 20.79 -21.86
CA LYS A 221 2.41 21.69 -20.69
C LYS A 221 1.37 21.21 -19.66
N ILE A 222 0.22 20.73 -20.11
CA ILE A 222 -0.83 20.21 -19.22
C ILE A 222 -0.35 18.93 -18.51
N ALA A 223 0.27 18.01 -19.24
CA ALA A 223 0.85 16.79 -18.66
C ALA A 223 1.92 17.11 -17.61
N VAL A 224 2.82 18.06 -17.89
CA VAL A 224 3.85 18.51 -16.94
C VAL A 224 3.22 19.20 -15.72
N ALA A 225 2.20 20.04 -15.90
CA ALA A 225 1.46 20.64 -14.79
C ALA A 225 0.80 19.58 -13.90
N GLY A 226 0.20 18.55 -14.49
CA GLY A 226 -0.32 17.39 -13.77
C GLY A 226 0.76 16.66 -12.98
N GLY A 227 1.93 16.43 -13.57
CA GLY A 227 3.09 15.83 -12.89
C GLY A 227 3.62 16.69 -11.72
N LEU A 228 3.66 18.01 -11.88
CA LEU A 228 4.04 18.94 -10.81
C LEU A 228 3.02 18.95 -9.67
N LEU A 229 1.72 18.84 -9.97
CA LEU A 229 0.69 18.67 -8.93
C LEU A 229 0.91 17.39 -8.14
N LEU A 230 1.24 16.27 -8.80
CA LEU A 230 1.59 15.03 -8.10
C LEU A 230 2.83 15.22 -7.22
N PHE A 231 3.84 15.97 -7.68
CA PHE A 231 5.01 16.29 -6.87
C PHE A 231 4.66 17.11 -5.63
N VAL A 232 3.74 18.08 -5.72
CA VAL A 232 3.26 18.85 -4.56
C VAL A 232 2.49 17.99 -3.56
N VAL A 233 1.79 16.96 -4.02
CA VAL A 233 1.05 16.05 -3.13
C VAL A 233 1.99 15.13 -2.34
N PHE A 234 3.13 14.75 -2.93
CA PHE A 234 4.09 13.83 -2.31
C PHE A 234 5.30 14.47 -1.62
N GLY A 235 5.68 15.69 -2.02
CA GLY A 235 6.84 16.43 -1.50
C GLY A 235 6.56 17.22 -0.23
#